data_AF-A0A4S9Y5J0-F1
#
_entry.id   AF-A0A4S9Y5J0-F1
#
_cell.length_a   1.000
_cell.length_b   1.000
_cell.length_c   1.000
_cell.angle_alpha   90.00
_cell.angle_beta   90.00
_cell.angle_gamma   90.00
#
_symmetry.space_group_name_H-M   'P 1'
#
loop_
_entity.id
_entity.type
_entity.pdbx_description
1 polymer ?
#
loop_
_entity_poly.entity_id
_entity_poly.type
_entity_poly.pdbx_seq_one_letter_code
_entity_poly.pdbx_strand_id
1 'polypeptide(L)'
;MSKFYLPDSTATTATPSPHTSPPSPKSNPLDRKSYSSNNYSTYSDSDSDADNTPLPFPAALPRSDFLTPDFTPEAYLSTLSNRHQTLEDLRSDLRQRSQLLSKELLDLVNANYEEFLSLGVRLKGGEEKIEEVRVGVLGFSREVGNVRDAVAEKVQEVGTLLEEKKRIRKDVMVGRRLLEIEERLEDLEARLMVEPSNSLSANNTSANDQDSDSDEDEDYEDGDGDSATSATLARLRKHAQAYLLLTHLTQKLHHHPFITAQQSRLLRIRNTLLLDLRTSLKQAQTAGVGGKQLLDFLVIYRELGEGEEGVGALKQV
;
A
#
# COMPACT_ATOMS: atom_id res chain seq x y z
N MET A 1 24.75 -26.03 -20.14
CA MET A 1 23.39 -25.56 -20.50
C MET A 1 22.44 -26.76 -20.44
N SER A 2 21.92 -27.06 -19.25
CA SER A 2 21.05 -28.23 -19.04
C SER A 2 19.59 -27.79 -19.15
N LYS A 3 18.86 -28.33 -20.14
CA LYS A 3 17.47 -27.99 -20.41
C LYS A 3 16.56 -28.88 -19.58
N PHE A 4 15.73 -28.24 -18.76
CA PHE A 4 14.62 -28.83 -18.01
C PHE A 4 13.58 -29.44 -18.97
N TYR A 5 13.13 -30.65 -18.69
CA TYR A 5 11.95 -31.27 -19.30
C TYR A 5 10.82 -31.27 -18.25
N LEU A 6 9.67 -30.71 -18.61
CA LEU A 6 8.40 -30.82 -17.88
C LEU A 6 7.53 -31.87 -18.60
N PRO A 7 6.73 -32.68 -17.88
CA PRO A 7 5.67 -33.45 -18.51
C PRO A 7 4.40 -32.59 -18.68
N ASP A 8 3.92 -32.55 -19.92
CA ASP A 8 2.57 -32.11 -20.28
C ASP A 8 1.53 -33.12 -19.80
N SER A 9 0.48 -32.64 -19.14
CA SER A 9 -0.79 -33.36 -18.99
C SER A 9 -1.94 -32.38 -18.81
N THR A 10 -2.59 -32.14 -19.95
CA THR A 10 -4.02 -31.89 -20.18
C THR A 10 -4.85 -31.37 -19.00
N ALA A 11 -5.17 -30.07 -19.02
CA ALA A 11 -6.32 -29.51 -18.33
C ALA A 11 -7.29 -28.91 -19.38
N THR A 12 -8.25 -29.72 -19.80
CA THR A 12 -9.49 -29.29 -20.46
C THR A 12 -10.24 -28.38 -19.48
N THR A 13 -10.25 -27.07 -19.75
CA THR A 13 -11.09 -26.12 -19.03
C THR A 13 -12.50 -26.20 -19.60
N ALA A 14 -13.30 -27.12 -19.05
CA ALA A 14 -14.74 -27.12 -19.22
C ALA A 14 -15.36 -26.28 -18.10
N THR A 15 -15.94 -25.16 -18.52
CA THR A 15 -16.80 -24.25 -17.78
C THR A 15 -17.93 -25.00 -17.06
N PRO A 16 -18.11 -24.87 -15.73
CA PRO A 16 -19.38 -25.19 -15.10
C PRO A 16 -20.21 -23.91 -14.97
N SER A 17 -21.30 -23.87 -15.73
CA SER A 17 -22.40 -22.92 -15.53
C SER A 17 -22.92 -22.97 -14.09
N PRO A 18 -23.41 -21.85 -13.53
CA PRO A 18 -24.06 -21.84 -12.23
C PRO A 18 -25.41 -22.55 -12.34
N HIS A 19 -25.60 -23.61 -11.56
CA HIS A 19 -26.93 -24.19 -11.38
C HIS A 19 -27.82 -23.18 -10.65
N THR A 20 -28.66 -22.53 -11.43
CA THR A 20 -29.78 -21.71 -10.97
C THR A 20 -30.75 -22.62 -10.23
N SER A 21 -31.00 -22.29 -8.96
CA SER A 21 -32.08 -22.87 -8.17
C SER A 21 -33.43 -22.67 -8.87
N PRO A 22 -34.39 -23.60 -8.76
CA PRO A 22 -35.74 -23.38 -9.29
C PRO A 22 -36.40 -22.21 -8.53
N PRO A 23 -37.16 -21.34 -9.22
CA PRO A 23 -37.84 -20.22 -8.57
C PRO A 23 -38.93 -20.77 -7.65
N SER A 24 -38.95 -20.27 -6.42
CA SER A 24 -40.03 -20.45 -5.45
C SER A 24 -41.39 -20.14 -6.10
N PRO A 25 -42.45 -20.92 -5.83
CA PRO A 25 -43.77 -20.58 -6.30
C PRO A 25 -44.19 -19.27 -5.63
N LYS A 26 -44.47 -18.26 -6.46
CA LYS A 26 -45.01 -16.97 -6.05
C LYS A 26 -46.25 -17.23 -5.18
N SER A 27 -46.19 -16.79 -3.93
CA SER A 27 -47.37 -16.61 -3.10
C SER A 27 -48.27 -15.58 -3.79
N ASN A 28 -49.36 -16.07 -4.40
CA ASN A 28 -50.47 -15.22 -4.79
C ASN A 28 -51.04 -14.60 -3.51
N PRO A 29 -51.11 -13.27 -3.39
CA PRO A 29 -51.96 -12.66 -2.39
C PRO A 29 -53.39 -12.86 -2.87
N LEU A 30 -54.10 -13.84 -2.28
CA LEU A 30 -55.54 -13.85 -2.40
C LEU A 30 -56.06 -12.64 -1.62
N ASP A 31 -56.26 -11.56 -2.35
CA ASP A 31 -57.16 -10.46 -2.01
C ASP A 31 -58.49 -11.05 -1.53
N ARG A 32 -58.65 -11.17 -0.22
CA ARG A 32 -59.94 -11.44 0.41
C ARG A 32 -60.73 -10.13 0.34
N LYS A 33 -61.27 -9.84 -0.86
CA LYS A 33 -62.28 -8.79 -1.04
C LYS A 33 -63.41 -9.08 -0.07
N SER A 34 -63.61 -8.15 0.86
CA SER A 34 -64.81 -8.05 1.67
C SER A 34 -65.98 -7.80 0.70
N TYR A 35 -66.80 -8.81 0.45
CA TYR A 35 -68.04 -8.61 -0.28
C TYR A 35 -68.99 -7.85 0.65
N SER A 36 -69.09 -6.56 0.34
CA SER A 36 -70.14 -5.66 0.79
C SER A 36 -71.50 -6.34 0.63
N SER A 37 -72.24 -6.34 1.72
CA SER A 37 -73.70 -6.38 1.85
C SER A 37 -74.49 -6.11 0.57
N ASN A 38 -75.19 -7.13 0.07
CA ASN A 38 -76.37 -6.93 -0.77
C ASN A 38 -77.61 -6.89 0.12
N ASN A 39 -78.05 -5.67 0.42
CA ASN A 39 -79.42 -5.35 0.82
C ASN A 39 -80.35 -5.66 -0.36
N TYR A 40 -81.24 -6.64 -0.20
CA TYR A 40 -82.48 -6.68 -0.98
C TYR A 40 -83.61 -6.18 -0.09
N SER A 41 -84.18 -5.04 -0.51
CA SER A 41 -85.38 -4.43 0.06
C SER A 41 -86.56 -5.39 0.00
N THR A 42 -87.17 -5.64 1.16
CA THR A 42 -88.55 -6.13 1.24
C THR A 42 -89.44 -4.97 1.65
N TYR A 43 -90.56 -4.88 0.94
CA TYR A 43 -91.56 -3.83 0.94
C TYR A 43 -92.04 -3.40 2.33
N SER A 44 -92.16 -2.09 2.50
CA SER A 44 -92.88 -1.45 3.60
C SER A 44 -94.37 -1.55 3.33
N ASP A 45 -95.06 -2.37 4.12
CA ASP A 45 -96.47 -2.17 4.42
C ASP A 45 -96.53 -1.66 5.86
N SER A 46 -97.12 -0.49 6.01
CA SER A 46 -97.08 0.32 7.23
C SER A 46 -98.45 0.23 7.87
N ASP A 47 -98.59 -0.58 8.91
CA ASP A 47 -99.51 -0.25 10.00
C ASP A 47 -99.18 -0.99 11.31
N SER A 48 -98.99 -0.18 12.36
CA SER A 48 -99.06 -0.49 13.81
C SER A 48 -98.01 -1.40 14.46
N ASP A 49 -97.10 -0.76 15.20
CA ASP A 49 -96.53 -1.13 16.52
C ASP A 49 -96.43 -2.62 16.92
N ALA A 50 -95.26 -3.24 16.68
CA ALA A 50 -94.62 -4.20 17.62
C ALA A 50 -93.21 -4.57 17.14
N ASP A 51 -92.21 -4.35 18.01
CA ASP A 51 -90.82 -4.84 17.91
C ASP A 51 -90.72 -6.26 17.31
N ASN A 52 -90.22 -6.36 16.08
CA ASN A 52 -89.83 -7.64 15.46
C ASN A 52 -88.48 -7.52 14.75
N THR A 53 -87.45 -7.09 15.48
CA THR A 53 -86.07 -7.35 15.09
C THR A 53 -85.75 -8.84 15.32
N PRO A 54 -85.33 -9.63 14.31
CA PRO A 54 -84.94 -11.02 14.51
C PRO A 54 -83.82 -11.13 15.54
N LEU A 55 -84.02 -11.93 16.58
CA LEU A 55 -83.04 -12.15 17.63
C LEU A 55 -81.73 -12.68 17.02
N PRO A 56 -80.57 -12.13 17.37
CA PRO A 56 -79.29 -12.59 16.83
C PRO A 56 -79.00 -14.02 17.29
N PHE A 57 -78.73 -14.92 16.34
CA PHE A 57 -78.22 -16.26 16.66
C PHE A 57 -76.88 -16.16 17.41
N PRO A 58 -76.63 -17.02 18.40
CA PRO A 58 -75.34 -17.05 19.08
C PRO A 58 -74.23 -17.37 18.07
N ALA A 59 -73.19 -16.54 18.01
CA ALA A 59 -72.05 -16.74 17.10
C ALA A 59 -71.38 -18.11 17.33
N ALA A 60 -70.64 -18.67 16.37
CA ALA A 60 -69.88 -19.89 16.64
C ALA A 60 -68.82 -19.69 17.74
N LEU A 61 -68.51 -20.75 18.51
CA LEU A 61 -67.43 -20.74 19.51
C LEU A 61 -66.06 -20.43 18.85
N PRO A 62 -65.40 -19.30 19.19
CA PRO A 62 -64.16 -18.90 18.55
C PRO A 62 -62.98 -19.77 18.99
N ARG A 63 -62.00 -19.96 18.10
CA ARG A 63 -60.83 -20.81 18.36
C ARG A 63 -59.81 -20.22 19.33
N SER A 64 -59.73 -18.89 19.37
CA SER A 64 -58.87 -18.13 20.26
C SER A 64 -59.02 -18.52 21.73
N ASP A 65 -60.26 -18.78 22.15
CA ASP A 65 -60.57 -18.97 23.57
C ASP A 65 -60.07 -20.31 24.12
N PHE A 66 -59.70 -21.24 23.23
CA PHE A 66 -59.19 -22.56 23.57
C PHE A 66 -57.66 -22.65 23.48
N LEU A 67 -56.98 -21.56 23.09
CA LEU A 67 -55.53 -21.51 22.94
C LEU A 67 -54.82 -20.88 24.14
N THR A 68 -55.57 -20.48 25.17
CA THR A 68 -55.00 -19.89 26.38
C THR A 68 -54.24 -20.95 27.19
N PRO A 69 -53.01 -20.68 27.66
CA PRO A 69 -52.18 -21.66 28.36
C PRO A 69 -52.80 -22.13 29.69
N ASP A 70 -53.59 -21.28 30.36
CA ASP A 70 -54.30 -21.57 31.61
C ASP A 70 -55.80 -21.83 31.38
N PHE A 71 -56.14 -22.55 30.30
CA PHE A 71 -57.53 -22.83 29.98
C PHE A 71 -58.19 -23.69 31.08
N THR A 72 -59.22 -23.13 31.72
CA THR A 72 -60.07 -23.87 32.66
C THR A 72 -61.51 -23.93 32.10
N PRO A 73 -62.09 -25.14 31.93
CA PRO A 73 -63.43 -25.29 31.37
C PRO A 73 -64.50 -24.54 32.17
N GLU A 74 -64.34 -24.47 33.48
CA GLU A 74 -65.28 -23.83 34.41
C GLU A 74 -65.30 -22.30 34.22
N ALA A 75 -64.13 -21.67 34.15
CA ALA A 75 -64.02 -20.24 33.85
C ALA A 75 -64.54 -19.92 32.45
N TYR A 76 -64.24 -20.76 31.46
CA TYR A 76 -64.71 -20.58 30.08
C TYR A 76 -66.24 -20.71 29.93
N LEU A 77 -66.87 -21.67 30.61
CA LEU A 77 -68.32 -21.80 30.60
C LEU A 77 -69.00 -20.63 31.32
N SER A 78 -68.37 -20.08 32.37
CA SER A 78 -68.90 -18.92 33.10
C SER A 78 -68.91 -17.63 32.26
N THR A 79 -67.90 -17.41 31.41
CA THR A 79 -67.85 -16.25 30.50
C THR A 79 -68.88 -16.36 29.37
N LEU A 80 -69.32 -17.59 29.05
CA LEU A 80 -70.31 -17.88 28.02
C LEU A 80 -71.77 -17.74 28.49
N SER A 81 -72.02 -17.53 29.79
CA SER A 81 -73.36 -17.38 30.36
C SER A 81 -74.16 -16.19 29.78
N ASN A 82 -73.49 -15.19 29.22
CA ASN A 82 -74.08 -14.00 28.61
C ASN A 82 -74.61 -14.21 27.18
N ARG A 83 -74.48 -15.42 26.60
CA ARG A 83 -74.79 -15.68 25.19
C ARG A 83 -76.22 -16.18 24.91
N HIS A 84 -77.10 -16.19 25.90
CA HIS A 84 -78.53 -16.57 25.76
C HIS A 84 -78.78 -17.83 24.91
N GLN A 85 -77.88 -18.80 24.97
CA GLN A 85 -77.94 -20.06 24.23
C GLN A 85 -78.49 -21.17 25.14
N THR A 86 -79.22 -22.14 24.58
CA THR A 86 -79.65 -23.31 25.36
C THR A 86 -78.44 -24.22 25.65
N LEU A 87 -78.44 -24.89 26.81
CA LEU A 87 -77.37 -25.82 27.17
C LEU A 87 -77.23 -26.99 26.18
N GLU A 88 -78.34 -27.41 25.56
CA GLU A 88 -78.33 -28.46 24.56
C GLU A 88 -77.60 -28.03 23.28
N ASP A 89 -77.84 -26.79 22.84
CA ASP A 89 -77.21 -26.21 21.66
C ASP A 89 -75.70 -25.94 21.88
N LEU A 90 -75.32 -25.47 23.07
CA LEU A 90 -73.92 -25.34 23.49
C LEU A 90 -73.20 -26.70 23.51
N ARG A 91 -73.88 -27.75 23.97
CA ARG A 91 -73.34 -29.11 24.00
C ARG A 91 -73.12 -29.65 22.59
N SER A 92 -74.05 -29.41 21.67
CA SER A 92 -73.87 -29.80 20.26
C SER A 92 -72.73 -29.03 19.59
N ASP A 93 -72.62 -27.72 19.82
CA ASP A 93 -71.56 -26.88 19.22
C ASP A 93 -70.17 -27.31 19.73
N LEU A 94 -70.02 -27.59 21.03
CA LEU A 94 -68.77 -28.14 21.60
C LEU A 94 -68.42 -29.51 21.01
N ARG A 95 -69.40 -30.40 20.83
CA ARG A 95 -69.18 -31.72 20.21
C ARG A 95 -68.77 -31.59 18.75
N GLN A 96 -69.45 -30.76 17.98
CA GLN A 96 -69.15 -30.52 16.57
C GLN A 96 -67.73 -29.96 16.43
N ARG A 97 -67.35 -29.01 17.28
CA ARG A 97 -66.02 -28.41 17.27
C ARG A 97 -64.92 -29.38 17.70
N SER A 98 -65.19 -30.25 18.66
CA SER A 98 -64.27 -31.34 19.02
C SER A 98 -64.03 -32.28 17.84
N GLN A 99 -65.09 -32.67 17.11
CA GLN A 99 -64.96 -33.54 15.94
C GLN A 99 -64.20 -32.85 14.80
N LEU A 100 -64.46 -31.57 14.56
CA LEU A 100 -63.71 -30.76 13.59
C LEU A 100 -62.23 -30.72 13.97
N LEU A 101 -61.90 -30.47 15.24
CA LEU A 101 -60.52 -30.42 15.71
C LEU A 101 -59.82 -31.79 15.57
N SER A 102 -60.50 -32.89 15.87
CA SER A 102 -59.95 -34.24 15.67
C SER A 102 -59.65 -34.52 14.19
N LYS A 103 -60.53 -34.07 13.29
CA LYS A 103 -60.31 -34.18 11.85
C LYS A 103 -59.17 -33.28 11.38
N GLU A 104 -59.13 -32.02 11.83
CA GLU A 104 -58.06 -31.07 11.51
C GLU A 104 -56.70 -31.58 12.00
N LEU A 105 -56.64 -32.21 13.18
CA LEU A 105 -55.41 -32.82 13.70
C LEU A 105 -54.96 -33.99 12.84
N LEU A 106 -55.89 -34.87 12.43
CA LEU A 106 -55.57 -35.98 11.54
C LEU A 106 -55.08 -35.47 10.18
N ASP A 107 -55.74 -34.45 9.62
CA ASP A 107 -55.38 -33.84 8.34
C ASP A 107 -54.02 -33.13 8.44
N LEU A 108 -53.72 -32.44 9.55
CA LEU A 108 -52.43 -31.80 9.80
C LEU A 108 -51.30 -32.84 9.96
N VAL A 109 -51.56 -33.89 10.72
CA VAL A 109 -50.61 -35.00 10.90
C VAL A 109 -50.35 -35.64 9.55
N ASN A 110 -51.38 -35.99 8.79
CA ASN A 110 -51.22 -36.60 7.48
C ASN A 110 -50.54 -35.67 6.47
N ALA A 111 -50.86 -34.37 6.48
CA ALA A 111 -50.23 -33.38 5.60
C ALA A 111 -48.74 -33.20 5.90
N ASN A 112 -48.35 -33.25 7.18
CA ASN A 112 -46.97 -33.00 7.60
C ASN A 112 -46.16 -34.28 7.86
N TYR A 113 -46.77 -35.46 7.79
CA TYR A 113 -46.12 -36.74 8.08
C TYR A 113 -44.93 -37.00 7.14
N GLU A 114 -45.10 -36.70 5.86
CA GLU A 114 -44.03 -36.81 4.86
C GLU A 114 -42.89 -35.83 5.17
N GLU A 115 -43.21 -34.62 5.64
CA GLU A 115 -42.20 -33.63 6.00
C GLU A 115 -41.38 -34.08 7.22
N PHE A 116 -42.03 -34.56 8.27
CA PHE A 116 -41.34 -35.06 9.47
C PHE A 116 -40.48 -36.29 9.19
N LEU A 117 -40.95 -37.23 8.37
CA LEU A 117 -40.15 -38.38 7.94
C LEU A 117 -38.97 -37.95 7.07
N SER A 118 -39.20 -37.05 6.11
CA SER A 118 -38.12 -36.51 5.27
C SER A 118 -37.07 -35.76 6.10
N LEU A 119 -37.48 -35.08 7.18
CA LEU A 119 -36.59 -34.37 8.07
C LEU A 119 -35.79 -35.36 8.93
N GLY A 120 -36.43 -36.40 9.48
CA GLY A 120 -35.75 -37.45 10.21
C GLY A 120 -34.73 -38.21 9.36
N VAL A 121 -35.04 -38.49 8.10
CA VAL A 121 -34.12 -39.11 7.13
C VAL A 121 -32.96 -38.17 6.79
N ARG A 122 -33.19 -36.85 6.67
CA ARG A 122 -32.13 -35.85 6.42
C ARG A 122 -31.25 -35.58 7.63
N LEU A 123 -31.81 -35.62 8.85
CA LEU A 123 -31.04 -35.50 10.09
C LEU A 123 -30.18 -36.75 10.34
N LYS A 124 -30.67 -37.93 9.95
CA LYS A 124 -29.92 -39.18 10.04
C LYS A 124 -28.71 -39.13 9.10
N GLY A 125 -27.51 -39.04 9.68
CA GLY A 125 -26.25 -38.85 8.95
C GLY A 125 -25.87 -37.38 8.73
N GLY A 126 -26.67 -36.42 9.22
CA GLY A 126 -26.27 -35.01 9.26
C GLY A 126 -25.11 -34.76 10.23
N GLU A 127 -25.06 -35.50 11.34
CA GLU A 127 -23.98 -35.44 12.33
C GLU A 127 -22.61 -35.80 11.71
N GLU A 128 -22.56 -36.85 10.87
CA GLU A 128 -21.33 -37.27 10.17
C GLU A 128 -20.81 -36.17 9.23
N LYS A 129 -21.71 -35.56 8.44
CA LYS A 129 -21.35 -34.45 7.55
C LYS A 129 -20.87 -33.21 8.32
N ILE A 130 -21.48 -32.93 9.47
CA ILE A 130 -21.06 -31.82 10.33
C ILE A 130 -19.66 -32.09 10.90
N GLU A 131 -19.39 -33.33 11.33
CA GLU A 131 -18.08 -33.69 11.85
C GLU A 131 -17.01 -33.69 10.75
N GLU A 132 -17.33 -34.14 9.53
CA GLU A 132 -16.43 -34.04 8.37
C GLU A 132 -16.06 -32.57 8.07
N VAL A 133 -17.06 -31.68 8.01
CA VAL A 133 -16.83 -30.24 7.81
C VAL A 133 -16.01 -29.66 8.96
N ARG A 134 -16.29 -30.05 10.20
CA ARG A 134 -15.54 -29.59 11.38
C ARG A 134 -14.07 -29.99 11.30
N VAL A 135 -13.78 -31.24 10.93
CA VAL A 135 -12.40 -31.72 10.75
C VAL A 135 -11.74 -31.00 9.58
N GLY A 136 -12.45 -30.79 8.47
CA GLY A 136 -11.96 -30.00 7.33
C GLY A 136 -11.60 -28.56 7.70
N VAL A 137 -12.45 -27.89 8.46
CA VAL A 137 -12.20 -26.52 8.95
C VAL A 137 -11.02 -26.47 9.92
N LEU A 138 -10.89 -27.46 10.80
CA LEU A 138 -9.73 -27.57 11.71
C LEU A 138 -8.42 -27.79 10.92
N GLY A 139 -8.45 -28.65 9.89
CA GLY A 139 -7.33 -28.86 8.99
C GLY A 139 -6.93 -27.57 8.26
N PHE A 140 -7.91 -26.89 7.66
CA PHE A 140 -7.69 -25.61 7.00
C PHE A 140 -7.15 -24.54 7.94
N SER A 141 -7.69 -24.43 9.16
CA SER A 141 -7.19 -23.49 10.17
C SER A 141 -5.73 -23.74 10.53
N ARG A 142 -5.32 -25.02 10.58
CA ARG A 142 -3.91 -25.39 10.82
C ARG A 142 -3.03 -25.03 9.63
N GLU A 143 -3.47 -25.31 8.40
CA GLU A 143 -2.74 -24.96 7.20
C GLU A 143 -2.53 -23.44 7.08
N VAL A 144 -3.58 -22.65 7.34
CA VAL A 144 -3.49 -21.18 7.38
C VAL A 144 -2.51 -20.71 8.47
N GLY A 145 -2.50 -21.36 9.64
CA GLY A 145 -1.51 -21.11 10.69
C GLY A 145 -0.08 -21.36 10.20
N ASN A 146 0.17 -22.51 9.59
CA ASN A 146 1.49 -22.85 9.05
C ASN A 146 1.96 -21.85 7.98
N VAL A 147 1.06 -21.45 7.07
CA VAL A 147 1.37 -20.45 6.04
C VAL A 147 1.68 -19.10 6.69
N ARG A 148 0.91 -18.68 7.69
CA ARG A 148 1.16 -17.44 8.43
C ARG A 148 2.53 -17.46 9.10
N ASP A 149 2.90 -18.57 9.73
CA ASP A 149 4.19 -18.70 10.40
C ASP A 149 5.34 -18.69 9.39
N ALA A 150 5.22 -19.39 8.27
CA ALA A 150 6.19 -19.36 7.18
C ALA A 150 6.35 -17.95 6.58
N VAL A 151 5.24 -17.21 6.41
CA VAL A 151 5.29 -15.82 5.96
C VAL A 151 5.98 -14.92 6.99
N ALA A 152 5.69 -15.10 8.28
CA ALA A 152 6.35 -14.33 9.34
C ALA A 152 7.87 -14.55 9.37
N GLU A 153 8.32 -15.80 9.22
CA GLU A 153 9.74 -16.13 9.09
C GLU A 153 10.38 -15.44 7.87
N LYS A 154 9.72 -15.51 6.70
CA LYS A 154 10.21 -14.87 5.48
C LYS A 154 10.25 -13.35 5.60
N VAL A 155 9.28 -12.73 6.28
CA VAL A 155 9.30 -11.28 6.54
C VAL A 155 10.50 -10.90 7.42
N GLN A 156 10.82 -11.71 8.43
CA GLN A 156 12.00 -11.47 9.27
C GLN A 156 13.30 -11.60 8.48
N GLU A 157 13.43 -12.66 7.66
CA GLU A 157 14.60 -12.87 6.78
C GLU A 157 14.77 -11.73 5.77
N VAL A 158 13.68 -11.29 5.13
CA VAL A 158 13.74 -10.15 4.20
C VAL A 158 14.10 -8.87 4.96
N GLY A 159 13.61 -8.69 6.19
CA GLY A 159 13.96 -7.56 7.04
C GLY A 159 15.47 -7.48 7.33
N THR A 160 16.10 -8.61 7.69
CA THR A 160 17.55 -8.66 7.94
C THR A 160 18.35 -8.40 6.66
N LEU A 161 17.97 -9.02 5.55
CA LEU A 161 18.62 -8.82 4.24
C LEU A 161 18.49 -7.39 3.74
N LEU A 162 17.37 -6.71 3.99
CA LEU A 162 17.19 -5.31 3.61
C LEU A 162 18.10 -4.37 4.41
N GLU A 163 18.28 -4.63 5.72
CA GLU A 163 19.18 -3.83 6.54
C GLU A 163 20.65 -4.09 6.15
N GLU A 164 21.02 -5.33 5.84
CA GLU A 164 22.34 -5.66 5.28
C GLU A 164 22.57 -4.94 3.95
N LYS A 165 21.61 -5.02 3.01
CA LYS A 165 21.67 -4.30 1.73
C LYS A 165 21.79 -2.78 1.91
N LYS A 166 21.17 -2.22 2.95
CA LYS A 166 21.26 -0.79 3.28
C LYS A 166 22.66 -0.43 3.80
N ARG A 167 23.25 -1.28 4.65
CA ARG A 167 24.63 -1.11 5.14
C ARG A 167 25.63 -1.17 3.98
N ILE A 168 25.57 -2.23 3.17
CA ILE A 168 26.43 -2.38 1.99
C ILE A 168 26.29 -1.17 1.05
N ARG A 169 25.07 -0.67 0.82
CA ARG A 169 24.89 0.54 -0.02
C ARG A 169 25.55 1.79 0.56
N LYS A 170 25.55 1.97 1.89
CA LYS A 170 26.27 3.06 2.54
C LYS A 170 27.77 2.89 2.36
N ASP A 171 28.28 1.69 2.58
CA ASP A 171 29.71 1.39 2.45
C ASP A 171 30.20 1.59 1.01
N VAL A 172 29.41 1.14 0.01
CA VAL A 172 29.69 1.40 -1.42
C VAL A 172 29.65 2.88 -1.74
N MET A 173 28.72 3.66 -1.16
CA MET A 173 28.68 5.10 -1.37
C MET A 173 29.91 5.79 -0.78
N VAL A 174 30.35 5.39 0.41
CA VAL A 174 31.59 5.88 1.02
C VAL A 174 32.79 5.50 0.17
N GLY A 175 32.90 4.24 -0.26
CA GLY A 175 33.96 3.77 -1.15
C GLY A 175 34.04 4.53 -2.47
N ARG A 176 32.90 4.78 -3.13
CA ARG A 176 32.85 5.59 -4.36
C ARG A 176 33.31 7.02 -4.14
N ARG A 177 32.93 7.64 -3.02
CA ARG A 177 33.41 8.99 -2.66
C ARG A 177 34.90 9.01 -2.38
N LEU A 178 35.44 7.97 -1.75
CA LEU A 178 36.88 7.84 -1.51
C LEU A 178 37.65 7.69 -2.83
N LEU A 179 37.14 6.89 -3.77
CA LEU A 179 37.72 6.77 -5.12
C LEU A 179 37.66 8.10 -5.89
N GLU A 180 36.52 8.81 -5.85
CA GLU A 180 36.38 10.13 -6.48
C GLU A 180 37.38 11.15 -5.90
N ILE A 181 37.63 11.10 -4.59
CA ILE A 181 38.63 11.95 -3.94
C ILE A 181 40.04 11.59 -4.43
N GLU A 182 40.37 10.29 -4.53
CA GLU A 182 41.69 9.86 -4.99
C GLU A 182 41.94 10.23 -6.46
N GLU A 183 40.98 9.95 -7.35
CA GLU A 183 41.09 10.29 -8.77
C GLU A 183 41.27 11.80 -8.97
N ARG A 184 40.47 12.62 -8.28
CA ARG A 184 40.62 14.09 -8.35
C ARG A 184 41.91 14.59 -7.71
N LEU A 185 42.44 13.89 -6.71
CA LEU A 185 43.72 14.21 -6.09
C LEU A 185 44.86 13.90 -7.06
N GLU A 186 44.86 12.72 -7.67
CA GLU A 186 45.84 12.28 -8.67
C GLU A 186 45.81 13.18 -9.92
N ASP A 187 44.63 13.48 -10.45
CA ASP A 187 44.47 14.40 -11.58
C ASP A 187 45.08 15.76 -11.30
N LEU A 188 44.85 16.28 -10.09
CA LEU A 188 45.34 17.60 -9.72
C LEU A 188 46.86 17.56 -9.45
N GLU A 189 47.39 16.49 -8.86
CA GLU A 189 48.84 16.27 -8.73
C GLU A 189 49.53 16.19 -10.10
N ALA A 190 48.95 15.43 -11.03
CA ALA A 190 49.48 15.27 -12.39
C ALA A 190 49.47 16.61 -13.15
N ARG A 191 48.37 17.37 -13.07
CA ARG A 191 48.28 18.69 -13.73
C ARG A 191 49.22 19.72 -13.12
N LEU A 192 49.41 19.67 -11.81
CA LEU A 192 50.30 20.57 -11.07
C LEU A 192 51.77 20.08 -11.09
N MET A 193 52.06 19.00 -11.80
CA MET A 193 53.39 18.36 -11.91
C MET A 193 54.03 18.12 -10.54
N VAL A 194 53.20 17.82 -9.54
CA VAL A 194 53.68 17.43 -8.22
C VAL A 194 54.10 15.98 -8.35
N GLU A 195 55.38 15.77 -8.67
CA GLU A 195 55.96 14.43 -8.72
C GLU A 195 55.58 13.67 -7.43
N PRO A 196 54.94 12.49 -7.56
CA PRO A 196 54.69 11.67 -6.40
C PRO A 196 56.06 11.32 -5.83
N SER A 197 56.23 11.45 -4.51
CA SER A 197 57.48 11.14 -3.81
C SER A 197 57.86 9.65 -3.85
N ASN A 198 57.33 8.89 -4.81
CA ASN A 198 57.57 7.47 -5.03
C ASN A 198 57.49 7.04 -6.51
N SER A 199 58.04 7.84 -7.44
CA SER A 199 58.22 7.43 -8.83
C SER A 199 59.71 7.28 -9.16
N LEU A 200 60.24 6.09 -8.88
CA LEU A 200 61.40 5.58 -9.59
C LEU A 200 60.88 4.92 -10.88
N SER A 201 61.20 5.53 -12.01
CA SER A 201 61.29 4.90 -13.34
C SER A 201 60.02 4.25 -13.92
N ALA A 202 59.43 4.88 -14.94
CA ALA A 202 59.40 4.30 -16.28
C ALA A 202 58.80 5.29 -17.29
N ASN A 203 59.55 5.51 -18.38
CA ASN A 203 59.05 5.97 -19.67
C ASN A 203 57.67 5.38 -19.99
N ASN A 204 56.72 6.24 -20.31
CA ASN A 204 55.76 5.96 -21.38
C ASN A 204 55.25 7.28 -21.99
N THR A 205 55.90 7.66 -23.07
CA THR A 205 55.33 8.47 -24.14
C THR A 205 54.28 7.65 -24.89
N SER A 206 52.98 7.97 -24.76
CA SER A 206 52.01 7.82 -25.87
C SER A 206 50.61 8.37 -25.53
N ALA A 207 50.03 9.06 -26.53
CA ALA A 207 48.62 9.47 -26.69
C ALA A 207 48.13 10.54 -25.68
N ASN A 208 48.13 11.84 -25.97
CA ASN A 208 47.46 12.56 -27.06
C ASN A 208 46.00 12.16 -27.28
N ASP A 209 45.15 12.48 -26.30
CA ASP A 209 43.75 12.85 -26.53
C ASP A 209 43.56 14.29 -26.06
N GLN A 210 43.71 15.20 -27.03
CA GLN A 210 43.27 16.59 -26.94
C GLN A 210 41.77 16.61 -27.26
N ASP A 211 40.92 16.40 -26.26
CA ASP A 211 39.55 16.90 -26.31
C ASP A 211 39.52 18.26 -25.58
N SER A 212 39.95 19.27 -26.34
CA SER A 212 39.72 20.67 -26.01
C SER A 212 38.47 21.12 -26.77
N ASP A 213 37.30 20.89 -26.18
CA ASP A 213 36.09 21.64 -26.53
C ASP A 213 36.31 23.09 -26.06
N SER A 214 37.03 23.85 -26.87
CA SER A 214 37.03 25.31 -26.84
C SER A 214 35.93 25.77 -27.79
N ASP A 215 34.78 26.13 -27.25
CA ASP A 215 33.87 27.08 -27.90
C ASP A 215 34.60 28.43 -27.95
N GLU A 216 35.37 28.64 -29.01
CA GLU A 216 36.00 29.92 -29.34
C GLU A 216 34.96 30.77 -30.07
N ASP A 217 34.23 31.60 -29.31
CA ASP A 217 33.63 32.81 -29.84
C ASP A 217 34.78 33.77 -30.21
N GLU A 218 35.26 33.66 -31.44
CA GLU A 218 36.17 34.63 -32.05
C GLU A 218 35.41 35.94 -32.32
N ASP A 219 35.64 36.96 -31.51
CA ASP A 219 35.49 38.33 -31.99
C ASP A 219 36.48 39.30 -31.30
N TYR A 220 37.10 40.11 -32.17
CA TYR A 220 38.02 41.23 -31.99
C TYR A 220 39.54 40.97 -31.89
N GLU A 221 40.20 41.38 -32.99
CA GLU A 221 41.57 41.88 -33.08
C GLU A 221 41.88 42.92 -31.97
N ASP A 222 42.93 42.68 -31.18
CA ASP A 222 44.04 43.63 -31.01
C ASP A 222 45.25 42.87 -30.40
N GLY A 223 46.46 43.27 -30.81
CA GLY A 223 47.69 42.55 -30.55
C GLY A 223 48.34 42.79 -29.18
N ASP A 224 49.41 42.01 -28.98
CA ASP A 224 50.55 42.22 -28.08
C ASP A 224 50.52 41.48 -26.73
N GLY A 225 51.45 40.53 -26.55
CA GLY A 225 51.99 40.00 -25.29
C GLY A 225 51.08 39.31 -24.25
N ASP A 226 49.78 39.59 -24.24
CA ASP A 226 48.88 39.40 -23.09
C ASP A 226 48.16 38.04 -23.07
N SER A 227 48.18 37.32 -24.20
CA SER A 227 47.53 36.02 -24.35
C SER A 227 48.16 34.94 -23.47
N ALA A 228 49.49 34.95 -23.32
CA ALA A 228 50.21 33.93 -22.56
C ALA A 228 49.98 34.03 -21.04
N THR A 229 49.97 35.25 -20.49
CA THR A 229 49.67 35.51 -19.07
C THR A 229 48.20 35.31 -18.74
N SER A 230 47.31 35.63 -19.68
CA SER A 230 45.88 35.33 -19.57
C SER A 230 45.60 33.82 -19.56
N ALA A 231 46.28 33.05 -20.43
CA ALA A 231 46.15 31.59 -20.48
C ALA A 231 46.67 30.90 -19.20
N THR A 232 47.78 31.37 -18.61
CA THR A 232 48.28 30.85 -17.33
C THR A 232 47.36 31.19 -16.17
N LEU A 233 46.79 32.40 -16.15
CA LEU A 233 45.77 32.80 -15.17
C LEU A 233 44.52 31.90 -15.26
N ALA A 234 44.01 31.66 -16.47
CA ALA A 234 42.86 30.80 -16.69
C ALA A 234 43.12 29.36 -16.22
N ARG A 235 44.31 28.83 -16.50
CA ARG A 235 44.74 27.52 -15.98
C ARG A 235 44.75 27.54 -14.46
N LEU A 236 45.42 28.51 -13.84
CA LEU A 236 45.57 28.55 -12.39
C LEU A 236 44.23 28.71 -11.65
N ARG A 237 43.30 29.49 -12.22
CA ARG A 237 41.91 29.58 -11.75
C ARG A 237 41.21 28.22 -11.79
N LYS A 238 41.37 27.44 -12.86
CA LYS A 238 40.84 26.07 -12.95
C LYS A 238 41.43 25.16 -11.87
N HIS A 239 42.74 25.25 -11.59
CA HIS A 239 43.39 24.45 -10.55
C HIS A 239 42.93 24.85 -9.14
N ALA A 240 42.78 26.15 -8.86
CA ALA A 240 42.28 26.66 -7.59
C ALA A 240 40.83 26.20 -7.33
N GLN A 241 39.97 26.26 -8.34
CA GLN A 241 38.59 25.75 -8.25
C GLN A 241 38.55 24.24 -8.01
N ALA A 242 39.39 23.48 -8.72
CA ALA A 242 39.49 22.03 -8.52
C ALA A 242 39.97 21.67 -7.10
N TYR A 243 40.94 22.42 -6.56
CA TYR A 243 41.40 22.26 -5.19
C TYR A 243 40.29 22.58 -4.17
N LEU A 244 39.55 23.67 -4.35
CA LEU A 244 38.42 24.03 -3.48
C LEU A 244 37.34 22.95 -3.49
N LEU A 245 36.99 22.43 -4.67
CA LEU A 245 36.04 21.33 -4.79
C LEU A 245 36.54 20.08 -4.04
N LEU A 246 37.82 19.73 -4.19
CA LEU A 246 38.45 18.62 -3.48
C LEU A 246 38.39 18.82 -1.96
N THR A 247 38.70 20.03 -1.45
CA THR A 247 38.60 20.34 -0.02
C THR A 247 37.17 20.21 0.49
N HIS A 248 36.16 20.61 -0.27
CA HIS A 248 34.76 20.43 0.12
C HIS A 248 34.33 18.96 0.11
N LEU A 249 34.85 18.13 -0.80
CA LEU A 249 34.61 16.70 -0.79
C LEU A 249 35.26 15.99 0.40
N THR A 250 36.51 16.34 0.72
CA THR A 250 37.20 15.80 1.90
C THR A 250 36.55 16.26 3.19
N GLN A 251 35.96 17.47 3.22
CA GLN A 251 35.21 17.96 4.38
C GLN A 251 34.00 17.10 4.74
N LYS A 252 33.33 16.54 3.74
CA LYS A 252 32.18 15.64 3.97
C LYS A 252 32.59 14.29 4.56
N LEU A 253 33.88 13.92 4.48
CA LEU A 253 34.43 12.61 4.87
C LEU A 253 35.54 12.70 5.93
N HIS A 254 35.66 13.82 6.66
CA HIS A 254 36.76 14.16 7.57
C HIS A 254 37.19 13.08 8.59
N HIS A 255 36.32 12.14 8.96
CA HIS A 255 36.62 11.13 9.98
C HIS A 255 37.15 9.80 9.43
N HIS A 256 37.35 9.68 8.11
CA HIS A 256 37.85 8.45 7.52
C HIS A 256 39.40 8.39 7.56
N PRO A 257 40.02 7.28 8.01
CA PRO A 257 41.49 7.14 8.11
C PRO A 257 42.25 7.43 6.82
N PHE A 258 41.62 7.16 5.67
CA PHE A 258 42.15 7.50 4.34
C PHE A 258 42.40 9.00 4.18
N ILE A 259 41.47 9.85 4.62
CA ILE A 259 41.63 11.31 4.47
C ILE A 259 42.82 11.81 5.31
N THR A 260 43.03 11.23 6.49
CA THR A 260 44.21 11.52 7.32
C THR A 260 45.51 11.15 6.62
N ALA A 261 45.55 10.00 5.92
CA ALA A 261 46.73 9.62 5.13
C ALA A 261 46.96 10.59 3.95
N GLN A 262 45.89 10.99 3.25
CA GLN A 262 45.96 11.90 2.11
C GLN A 262 46.19 13.37 2.49
N GLN A 263 46.11 13.73 3.78
CA GLN A 263 46.32 15.10 4.24
C GLN A 263 47.71 15.65 3.87
N SER A 264 48.74 14.80 3.90
CA SER A 264 50.11 15.18 3.52
C SER A 264 50.22 15.57 2.03
N ARG A 265 49.51 14.85 1.16
CA ARG A 265 49.42 15.12 -0.29
C ARG A 265 48.61 16.39 -0.57
N LEU A 266 47.47 16.55 0.09
CA LEU A 266 46.64 17.76 -0.02
C LEU A 266 47.41 19.03 0.40
N LEU A 267 48.24 18.96 1.44
CA LEU A 267 49.12 20.05 1.84
C LEU A 267 50.21 20.33 0.80
N ARG A 268 50.79 19.30 0.18
CA ARG A 268 51.78 19.47 -0.89
C ARG A 268 51.19 20.19 -2.09
N ILE A 269 50.03 19.74 -2.56
CA ILE A 269 49.27 20.40 -3.63
C ILE A 269 49.01 21.86 -3.31
N ARG A 270 48.53 22.14 -2.09
CA ARG A 270 48.26 23.51 -1.64
C ARG A 270 49.51 24.39 -1.75
N ASN A 271 50.63 23.91 -1.26
CA ASN A 271 51.89 24.65 -1.27
C ASN A 271 52.42 24.87 -2.69
N THR A 272 52.32 23.87 -3.56
CA THR A 272 52.72 24.00 -4.97
C THR A 272 51.83 24.99 -5.71
N LEU A 273 50.51 24.98 -5.46
CA LEU A 273 49.58 25.92 -6.09
C LEU A 273 49.85 27.36 -5.64
N LEU A 274 50.13 27.58 -4.35
CA LEU A 274 50.53 28.89 -3.83
C LEU A 274 51.87 29.36 -4.40
N LEU A 275 52.82 28.44 -4.58
CA LEU A 275 54.10 28.75 -5.21
C LEU A 275 53.93 29.15 -6.67
N ASP A 276 53.13 28.41 -7.44
CA ASP A 276 52.85 28.69 -8.85
C ASP A 276 52.11 30.03 -9.02
N LEU A 277 51.17 30.32 -8.13
CA LEU A 277 50.47 31.61 -8.06
C LEU A 277 51.43 32.76 -7.75
N ARG A 278 52.38 32.53 -6.84
CA ARG A 278 53.41 33.53 -6.53
C ARG A 278 54.36 33.77 -7.70
N THR A 279 54.78 32.72 -8.41
CA THR A 279 55.69 32.85 -9.55
C THR A 279 55.03 33.49 -10.75
N SER A 280 53.79 33.11 -11.06
CA SER A 280 52.99 33.73 -12.14
C SER A 280 52.65 35.19 -11.84
N LEU A 281 52.32 35.54 -10.60
CA LEU A 281 52.12 36.93 -10.18
C LEU A 281 53.36 37.79 -10.41
N LYS A 282 54.55 37.30 -10.02
CA LYS A 282 55.82 37.99 -10.26
C LYS A 282 56.11 38.17 -11.75
N GLN A 283 55.86 37.12 -12.55
CA GLN A 283 56.05 37.18 -14.01
C GLN A 283 55.11 38.21 -14.65
N ALA A 284 53.83 38.22 -14.28
CA ALA A 284 52.85 39.22 -14.73
C ALA A 284 53.23 40.65 -14.31
N GLN A 285 53.78 40.83 -13.11
CA GLN A 285 54.26 42.13 -12.65
C GLN A 285 55.51 42.61 -13.40
N THR A 286 56.47 41.71 -13.69
CA THR A 286 57.67 42.04 -14.49
C THR A 286 57.36 42.29 -15.96
N ALA A 287 56.29 41.68 -16.49
CA ALA A 287 55.81 41.88 -17.86
C ALA A 287 54.95 43.15 -18.02
N GLY A 288 54.71 43.91 -16.93
CA GLY A 288 53.98 45.19 -16.99
C GLY A 288 52.49 45.03 -17.32
N VAL A 289 51.89 43.90 -16.93
CA VAL A 289 50.53 43.56 -17.32
C VAL A 289 49.49 44.46 -16.64
N GLY A 290 48.36 44.71 -17.32
CA GLY A 290 47.31 45.61 -16.86
C GLY A 290 46.76 45.26 -15.48
N GLY A 291 46.44 46.28 -14.68
CA GLY A 291 45.99 46.14 -13.28
C GLY A 291 44.76 45.24 -13.07
N LYS A 292 43.99 44.95 -14.13
CA LYS A 292 42.88 43.99 -14.13
C LYS A 292 43.36 42.56 -13.88
N GLN A 293 44.41 42.10 -14.56
CA GLN A 293 44.92 40.73 -14.38
C GLN A 293 45.56 40.54 -13.00
N LEU A 294 46.23 41.58 -12.50
CA LEU A 294 46.77 41.58 -11.13
C LEU A 294 45.67 41.43 -10.07
N LEU A 295 44.53 42.10 -10.29
CA LEU A 295 43.36 41.99 -9.43
C LEU A 295 42.74 40.59 -9.52
N ASP A 296 42.70 39.98 -10.71
CA ASP A 296 42.21 38.62 -10.91
C ASP A 296 43.09 37.56 -10.20
N PHE A 297 44.42 37.71 -10.18
CA PHE A 297 45.30 36.87 -9.35
C PHE A 297 45.00 37.02 -7.84
N LEU A 298 44.71 38.23 -7.38
CA LEU A 298 44.35 38.50 -5.98
C LEU A 298 42.99 37.91 -5.62
N VAL A 299 42.04 37.88 -6.56
CA VAL A 299 40.76 37.17 -6.39
C VAL A 299 41.00 35.67 -6.17
N ILE A 300 41.93 35.05 -6.91
CA ILE A 300 42.26 33.62 -6.71
C ILE A 300 42.88 33.39 -5.33
N TYR A 301 43.81 34.24 -4.86
CA TYR A 301 44.33 34.17 -3.48
C TYR A 301 43.23 34.27 -2.42
N ARG A 302 42.26 35.16 -2.63
CA ARG A 302 41.11 35.33 -1.73
C ARG A 302 40.20 34.11 -1.74
N GLU A 303 39.91 33.55 -2.91
CA GLU A 303 39.11 32.33 -3.07
C GLU A 303 39.77 31.14 -2.36
N LEU A 304 41.10 31.07 -2.33
CA LEU A 304 41.87 30.04 -1.63
C LEU A 304 41.99 30.25 -0.11
N GLY A 305 41.50 31.37 0.41
CA GLY A 305 41.58 31.75 1.84
C GLY A 305 42.93 32.31 2.28
N GLU A 306 43.87 32.57 1.36
CA GLU A 306 45.24 33.04 1.63
C GLU A 306 45.45 34.48 1.11
N GLY A 307 44.56 35.39 1.51
CA GLY A 307 44.62 36.79 1.09
C GLY A 307 45.84 37.55 1.61
N GLU A 308 46.36 37.20 2.79
CA GLU A 308 47.53 37.85 3.38
C GLU A 308 48.82 37.50 2.64
N GLU A 309 48.96 36.26 2.18
CA GLU A 309 50.09 35.83 1.35
C GLU A 309 50.07 36.50 -0.03
N GLY A 310 48.88 36.72 -0.61
CA GLY A 310 48.72 37.46 -1.86
C GLY A 310 49.14 38.94 -1.74
N VAL A 311 48.75 39.62 -0.66
CA VAL A 311 49.20 41.00 -0.38
C VAL A 311 50.69 41.05 -0.03
N GLY A 312 51.20 40.03 0.67
CA GLY A 312 52.63 39.87 0.95
C GLY A 312 53.49 39.64 -0.30
N ALA A 313 52.98 38.86 -1.26
CA ALA A 313 53.65 38.61 -2.54
C ALA A 313 53.76 39.89 -3.41
N LEU A 314 52.76 40.77 -3.34
CA LEU A 314 52.75 42.09 -3.97
C LEU A 314 53.70 43.10 -3.31
N LYS A 315 53.98 42.94 -2.00
CA LYS A 315 54.80 43.87 -1.20
C LYS A 315 56.28 43.46 -1.10
N GLN A 316 56.61 42.20 -1.38
CA GLN A 316 57.98 41.64 -1.33
C GLN A 316 58.76 41.77 -2.65
N VAL A 317 58.28 42.60 -3.57
CA VAL A 317 58.97 43.03 -4.79
C VAL A 317 58.94 44.55 -4.80
#